data_AF-A0A6J4X4B0-F1
#
_entry.id   AF-A0A6J4X4B0-F1
#
_cell.length_a   1.000
_cell.length_b   1.000
_cell.length_c   1.000
_cell.angle_alpha   90.00
_cell.angle_beta   90.00
_cell.angle_gamma   90.00
#
_symmetry.space_group_name_H-M   'P 1'
#
loop_
_entity.id
_entity.type
_entity.pdbx_description
1 polymer ?
#
loop_
_entity_poly.entity_id
_entity_poly.type
_entity_poly.pdbx_seq_one_letter_code
_entity_poly.pdbx_strand_id
1 'polypeptide(L)'
;MAEKTPTKQPVKRYYRKRVELLRLIEKIKLWPSRRGILHGIKTIEVIGDQAQITTHCNKMFMITNSRNSRAARWLRNKWFKGVCGTCRVPEWKLEKYSSTYFKRQYGSDLLKEDDR
;
A
#
# COMPACT_ATOMS: atom_id res chain seq x y z
N MET A 1 12.67 -31.50 -10.97
CA MET A 1 11.34 -31.22 -11.53
C MET A 1 10.71 -30.14 -10.68
N ALA A 2 10.60 -28.90 -11.18
CA ALA A 2 10.05 -27.79 -10.40
C ALA A 2 8.53 -27.78 -10.56
N GLU A 3 7.81 -28.24 -9.54
CA GLU A 3 6.35 -28.17 -9.47
C GLU A 3 5.90 -26.71 -9.56
N LYS A 4 5.30 -26.35 -10.69
CA LYS A 4 4.58 -25.07 -10.85
C LYS A 4 3.32 -25.14 -9.99
N THR A 5 3.36 -24.52 -8.82
CA THR A 5 2.18 -24.29 -7.99
C THR A 5 1.15 -23.46 -8.79
N PRO A 6 -0.15 -23.78 -8.72
CA PRO A 6 -1.16 -23.13 -9.53
C PRO A 6 -1.26 -21.64 -9.15
N THR A 7 -1.00 -20.77 -10.12
CA THR A 7 -1.14 -19.31 -10.01
C THR A 7 -2.61 -18.95 -9.80
N LYS A 8 -3.04 -18.87 -8.53
CA LYS A 8 -4.37 -18.35 -8.17
C LYS A 8 -4.50 -16.93 -8.70
N GLN A 9 -5.50 -16.70 -9.56
CA GLN A 9 -5.79 -15.37 -10.09
C GLN A 9 -6.06 -14.38 -8.94
N PRO A 10 -5.58 -13.12 -9.06
CA PRO A 10 -5.71 -12.15 -7.99
C PRO A 10 -7.18 -11.77 -7.78
N VAL A 11 -7.75 -12.18 -6.65
CA VAL A 11 -9.12 -11.84 -6.24
C VAL A 11 -9.29 -10.31 -6.20
N LYS A 12 -10.34 -9.81 -6.86
CA LYS A 12 -10.70 -8.39 -6.85
C LYS A 12 -11.04 -7.96 -5.42
N ARG A 13 -10.38 -6.91 -4.92
CA ARG A 13 -10.61 -6.37 -3.58
C ARG A 13 -11.20 -4.98 -3.67
N TYR A 14 -12.14 -4.68 -2.78
CA TYR A 14 -12.78 -3.37 -2.74
C TYR A 14 -12.55 -2.70 -1.39
N TYR A 15 -11.95 -1.51 -1.43
CA TYR A 15 -11.71 -0.66 -0.27
C TYR A 15 -12.51 0.63 -0.39
N ARG A 16 -12.85 1.25 0.74
CA ARG A 16 -13.47 2.57 0.72
C ARG A 16 -12.50 3.64 0.25
N LYS A 17 -13.01 4.66 -0.44
CA LYS A 17 -12.19 5.71 -1.08
C LYS A 17 -11.48 6.65 -0.08
N ARG A 18 -11.90 6.77 1.17
CA ARG A 18 -11.31 7.74 2.14
C ARG A 18 -10.86 7.06 3.44
N VAL A 19 -10.19 5.93 3.31
CA VAL A 19 -9.53 5.25 4.43
C VAL A 19 -8.27 6.02 4.83
N GLU A 20 -7.92 5.94 6.12
CA GLU A 20 -6.70 6.51 6.68
C GLU A 20 -5.44 5.98 6.00
N LEU A 21 -4.45 6.86 5.86
CA LEU A 21 -3.23 6.54 5.13
C LEU A 21 -2.50 5.37 5.82
N LEU A 22 -2.35 5.43 7.15
CA LEU A 22 -1.65 4.40 7.92
C LEU A 22 -2.29 3.01 7.75
N ARG A 23 -3.62 2.92 7.88
CA ARG A 23 -4.37 1.67 7.66
C ARG A 23 -4.16 1.12 6.24
N LEU A 24 -4.16 2.02 5.25
CA LEU A 24 -3.96 1.66 3.85
C LEU A 24 -2.56 1.10 3.58
N ILE A 25 -1.51 1.79 4.03
CA ILE A 25 -0.12 1.36 3.82
C ILE A 25 0.22 0.13 4.64
N GLU A 26 -0.40 -0.05 5.80
CA GLU A 26 -0.21 -1.23 6.63
C GLU A 26 -0.75 -2.49 5.94
N LYS A 27 -1.89 -2.38 5.24
CA LYS A 27 -2.46 -3.50 4.50
C LYS A 27 -1.73 -3.80 3.19
N ILE A 28 -1.38 -2.75 2.43
CA ILE A 28 -0.80 -2.89 1.08
C ILE A 28 0.73 -3.11 1.15
N LYS A 29 1.40 -2.54 2.16
CA LYS A 29 2.86 -2.53 2.35
C LYS A 29 3.62 -1.97 1.13
N LEU A 30 3.04 -0.98 0.45
CA LEU A 30 3.65 -0.24 -0.66
C LEU A 30 3.57 1.25 -0.40
N TRP A 31 4.59 1.98 -0.86
CA TRP A 31 4.69 3.43 -0.72
C TRP A 31 4.99 4.11 -2.05
N PRO A 32 4.16 5.06 -2.50
CA PRO A 32 4.47 5.87 -3.67
C PRO A 32 5.38 7.04 -3.27
N SER A 33 6.59 7.07 -3.83
CA SER A 33 7.47 8.24 -3.71
C SER A 33 6.93 9.42 -4.52
N ARG A 34 7.30 10.66 -4.14
CA ARG A 34 6.94 11.89 -4.87
C ARG A 34 7.36 11.86 -6.35
N ARG A 35 8.38 11.05 -6.70
CA ARG A 35 8.86 10.85 -8.07
C ARG A 35 8.01 9.89 -8.91
N GLY A 36 7.01 9.22 -8.33
CA GLY A 36 6.21 8.20 -9.03
C GLY A 36 6.81 6.81 -8.96
N ILE A 37 7.80 6.57 -8.09
CA ILE A 37 8.39 5.24 -7.91
C ILE A 37 7.71 4.55 -6.74
N LEU A 38 7.24 3.33 -6.97
CA LEU A 38 6.61 2.50 -5.95
C LEU A 38 7.67 1.72 -5.17
N HIS A 39 7.67 1.89 -3.86
CA HIS A 39 8.59 1.24 -2.94
C HIS A 39 7.86 0.19 -2.13
N GLY A 40 8.55 -0.91 -1.78
CA GLY A 40 8.09 -1.84 -0.76
C GLY A 40 8.39 -1.29 0.63
N ILE A 41 7.42 -1.38 1.54
CA ILE A 41 7.58 -0.99 2.94
C ILE A 41 8.07 -2.20 3.74
N LYS A 42 9.14 -2.00 4.53
CA LYS A 42 9.73 -2.99 5.44
C LYS A 42 9.14 -2.86 6.84
N THR A 43 9.24 -1.68 7.45
CA THR A 43 8.66 -1.39 8.78
C THR A 43 7.84 -0.11 8.77
N ILE A 44 6.84 -0.07 9.66
CA ILE A 44 6.00 1.09 9.93
C ILE A 44 5.93 1.21 11.44
N GLU A 45 6.45 2.30 11.97
CA GLU A 45 6.42 2.62 13.40
C GLU A 45 5.52 3.82 13.59
N VAL A 46 4.40 3.63 14.29
CA VAL A 46 3.40 4.68 14.49
C VAL A 46 3.74 5.43 15.78
N ILE A 47 3.83 6.75 15.68
CA ILE A 47 4.17 7.66 16.77
C ILE A 47 3.07 8.74 16.81
N GLY A 48 2.02 8.48 17.59
CA GLY A 48 0.83 9.33 17.63
C GLY A 48 0.14 9.44 16.27
N ASP A 49 -0.01 10.67 15.76
CA ASP A 49 -0.59 10.93 14.43
C ASP A 49 0.42 10.83 13.27
N GLN A 50 1.69 10.55 13.60
CA GLN A 50 2.74 10.36 12.61
C GLN A 50 3.17 8.89 12.53
N ALA A 51 3.87 8.54 11.47
CA ALA A 51 4.56 7.26 11.39
C ALA A 51 5.92 7.40 10.72
N GLN A 52 6.90 6.69 11.25
CA GLN A 52 8.18 6.45 10.62
C GLN A 52 8.08 5.23 9.71
N ILE A 53 8.41 5.41 8.44
CA ILE A 53 8.40 4.32 7.45
C ILE A 53 9.83 4.00 7.07
N THR A 54 10.17 2.71 7.14
CA THR A 54 11.40 2.18 6.55
C THR A 54 11.04 1.32 5.35
N THR A 55 11.60 1.66 4.20
CA THR A 55 11.41 0.89 2.96
C THR A 55 12.43 -0.23 2.81
N HIS A 56 12.18 -1.19 1.93
CA HIS A 56 13.14 -2.26 1.61
C HIS A 56 14.44 -1.76 0.97
N CYS A 57 14.44 -0.55 0.39
CA CYS A 57 15.67 0.10 -0.07
C CYS A 57 16.34 0.97 1.02
N ASN A 58 16.02 0.72 2.30
CA ASN A 58 16.58 1.36 3.49
C ASN A 58 16.38 2.88 3.57
N LYS A 59 15.42 3.44 2.81
CA LYS A 59 15.01 4.84 3.00
C LYS A 59 14.06 4.92 4.18
N MET A 60 14.35 5.85 5.08
CA MET A 60 13.56 6.17 6.26
C MET A 60 12.96 7.57 6.09
N PHE A 61 11.69 7.74 6.45
CA PHE A 61 11.05 9.04 6.42
C PHE A 61 9.81 9.08 7.33
N MET A 62 9.48 10.27 7.81
CA MET A 62 8.29 10.54 8.61
C MET A 62 7.11 10.92 7.73
N ILE A 63 5.93 10.45 8.10
CA ILE A 63 4.66 10.78 7.44
C ILE A 63 3.59 11.12 8.48
N THR A 64 2.60 11.91 8.08
CA THR A 64 1.40 12.19 8.87
C THR A 64 0.23 11.33 8.39
N ASN A 65 -0.66 10.92 9.31
CA ASN A 65 -1.83 10.12 8.98
C ASN A 65 -2.95 10.96 8.36
N SER A 66 -2.81 11.33 7.09
CA SER A 66 -3.84 12.12 6.39
C SER A 66 -4.50 11.37 5.23
N ARG A 67 -5.84 11.29 5.28
CA ARG A 67 -6.73 10.75 4.22
C ARG A 67 -6.60 11.52 2.90
N ASN A 68 -6.22 12.79 2.98
CA ASN A 68 -6.12 13.71 1.84
C ASN A 68 -4.68 13.94 1.37
N SER A 69 -3.71 13.24 1.97
CA SER A 69 -2.32 13.34 1.56
C SER A 69 -2.11 12.95 0.08
N ARG A 70 -1.05 13.51 -0.51
CA ARG A 70 -0.62 13.13 -1.87
C ARG A 70 -0.40 11.63 -1.98
N ALA A 71 0.27 11.01 -1.01
CA ALA A 71 0.52 9.58 -0.98
C ALA A 71 -0.79 8.77 -0.94
N ALA A 72 -1.76 9.13 -0.10
CA ALA A 72 -3.06 8.47 -0.05
C ALA A 72 -3.81 8.57 -1.38
N ARG A 73 -3.79 9.74 -2.03
CA ARG A 73 -4.41 9.92 -3.36
C ARG A 73 -3.72 9.09 -4.44
N TRP A 74 -2.38 9.03 -4.40
CA TRP A 74 -1.59 8.27 -5.36
C TRP A 74 -1.80 6.77 -5.21
N LEU A 75 -1.88 6.27 -3.98
CA LEU A 75 -2.21 4.87 -3.72
C LEU A 75 -3.61 4.49 -4.22
N ARG A 76 -4.59 5.37 -4.04
CA ARG A 76 -5.98 5.11 -4.48
C ARG A 76 -6.14 5.16 -5.99
N ASN A 77 -5.53 6.15 -6.62
CA ASN A 77 -5.62 6.33 -8.06
C ASN A 77 -4.56 5.53 -8.84
N LYS A 78 -3.68 4.81 -8.14
CA LYS A 78 -2.56 4.04 -8.70
C LYS A 78 -1.64 4.89 -9.58
N TRP A 79 -1.36 6.11 -9.14
CA TRP A 79 -0.47 7.02 -9.84
C TRP A 79 0.98 6.72 -9.47
N PHE A 80 1.60 5.83 -10.26
CA PHE A 80 3.02 5.56 -10.23
C PHE A 80 3.51 5.33 -11.66
N LYS A 81 4.77 5.69 -11.93
CA LYS A 81 5.45 5.53 -13.22
C LYS A 81 6.22 4.21 -13.31
N GLY A 82 6.64 3.68 -12.17
CA GLY A 82 7.42 2.45 -12.10
C GLY A 82 7.65 1.97 -10.68
N VAL A 83 8.33 0.84 -10.55
CA VAL A 83 8.63 0.18 -9.29
C VAL A 83 10.11 0.32 -8.97
N CYS A 84 10.46 0.45 -7.71
CA CYS A 84 11.87 0.56 -7.30
C CYS A 84 12.60 -0.77 -7.52
N GLY A 85 13.62 -0.77 -8.38
CA GLY A 85 14.46 -1.95 -8.66
C GLY A 85 15.19 -2.49 -7.42
N THR A 86 15.59 -1.62 -6.49
CA THR A 86 16.22 -2.03 -5.22
C THR A 86 15.24 -2.71 -4.27
N CYS A 87 13.97 -2.27 -4.24
CA CYS A 87 12.96 -2.89 -3.38
C CYS A 87 12.55 -4.28 -3.84
N ARG A 88 12.79 -4.63 -5.12
CA ARG A 88 12.44 -5.92 -5.73
C ARG A 88 11.03 -6.38 -5.33
N VAL A 89 10.05 -5.49 -5.50
CA VAL A 89 8.66 -5.79 -5.15
C VAL A 89 8.21 -6.97 -6.02
N PRO A 90 7.75 -8.10 -5.43
CA PRO A 90 7.35 -9.27 -6.19
C PRO A 90 6.14 -8.99 -7.10
N GLU A 91 6.11 -9.62 -8.27
CA GLU A 91 5.06 -9.40 -9.28
C GLU A 91 3.66 -9.68 -8.75
N TRP A 92 3.46 -10.79 -8.03
CA TRP A 92 2.17 -11.13 -7.40
C TRP A 92 1.64 -10.03 -6.48
N LYS A 93 2.52 -9.24 -5.86
CA LYS A 93 2.12 -8.13 -4.97
C LYS A 93 1.66 -6.93 -5.81
N LEU A 94 2.31 -6.68 -6.95
CA LEU A 94 1.91 -5.66 -7.92
C LEU A 94 0.57 -6.02 -8.56
N GLU A 95 0.38 -7.28 -8.97
CA GLU A 95 -0.88 -7.79 -9.49
C GLU A 95 -2.02 -7.64 -8.48
N LYS A 96 -1.78 -8.05 -7.23
CA LYS A 96 -2.75 -7.88 -6.13
C LYS A 96 -3.08 -6.42 -5.86
N TYR A 97 -2.10 -5.53 -5.95
CA TYR A 97 -2.35 -4.10 -5.82
C TYR A 97 -3.13 -3.55 -7.03
N SER A 98 -2.81 -4.01 -8.24
CA SER A 98 -3.53 -3.68 -9.46
C SER A 98 -4.99 -4.17 -9.45
N SER A 99 -5.29 -5.29 -8.81
CA SER A 99 -6.67 -5.80 -8.66
C SER A 99 -7.48 -5.15 -7.52
N THR A 100 -6.87 -4.24 -6.74
CA THR A 100 -7.57 -3.50 -5.68
C THR A 100 -8.31 -2.28 -6.25
N TYR A 101 -9.56 -2.08 -5.85
CA TYR A 101 -10.40 -0.97 -6.29
C TYR A 101 -10.85 -0.13 -5.09
N PHE A 102 -10.95 1.18 -5.31
CA PHE A 102 -11.37 2.13 -4.29
C PHE A 102 -12.72 2.74 -4.68
N LYS A 103 -13.78 2.37 -3.95
CA LYS A 103 -15.15 2.87 -4.19
C LYS A 103 -15.68 3.69 -3.00
N ARG A 104 -16.63 4.59 -3.24
CA ARG A 104 -17.17 5.48 -2.20
C ARG A 104 -18.25 4.79 -1.34
N GLN A 105 -19.14 4.03 -1.99
CA GLN A 105 -20.33 3.42 -1.36
C GLN A 105 -20.13 1.95 -0.94
N TYR A 106 -19.02 1.32 -1.34
CA TYR A 106 -18.77 -0.10 -1.13
C TYR A 106 -17.29 -0.35 -0.83
N GLY A 107 -17.02 -1.40 -0.04
CA GLY A 107 -15.67 -1.85 0.33
C GLY A 107 -15.39 -1.73 1.83
N SER A 108 -14.26 -2.31 2.25
CA SER A 108 -13.80 -2.31 3.64
C SER A 108 -13.19 -0.95 4.04
N ASP A 109 -13.46 -0.52 5.27
CA ASP A 109 -12.84 0.65 5.91
C ASP A 109 -11.48 0.34 6.56
N LEU A 110 -11.05 -0.93 6.52
CA LEU A 110 -9.80 -1.41 7.15
C LEU A 110 -9.70 -1.04 8.65
N LEU A 111 -10.82 -1.08 9.36
CA LEU A 111 -10.88 -0.94 10.83
C LEU A 111 -10.06 -2.07 11.47
N LYS A 112 -9.27 -1.75 12.49
CA LYS A 112 -8.62 -2.75 13.36
C LYS A 112 -9.64 -3.22 14.41
N GLU A 113 -9.42 -4.41 14.96
CA GLU A 113 -10.30 -4.97 15.99
C GLU A 113 -10.27 -4.13 17.28
N ASP A 114 -9.14 -3.51 17.62
CA ASP A 114 -8.99 -2.54 18.72
C ASP A 114 -9.76 -1.21 18.55
N ASP A 115 -10.35 -0.97 17.38
CA ASP A 115 -11.12 0.26 17.08
C ASP A 115 -12.63 0.08 17.36
N ARG A 116 -13.03 -1.06 17.97
CA ARG A 116 -14.42 -1.43 18.29
C ARG A 116 -14.73 -1.38 19.78
#